data_AF-A0ABD7CU80-F1
#
_entry.id   AF-A0ABD7CU80-F1
#
_cell.length_a   1.000
_cell.length_b   1.000
_cell.length_c   1.000
_cell.angle_alpha   90.00
_cell.angle_beta   90.00
_cell.angle_gamma   90.00
#
_symmetry.space_group_name_H-M   'P 1'
#
loop_
_entity.id
_entity.type
_entity.pdbx_description
1 polymer ?
#
loop_
_entity_poly.entity_id
_entity_poly.type
_entity_poly.pdbx_seq_one_letter_code
_entity_poly.pdbx_strand_id
1 'polypeptide(L)'
;MTDSPAPAEAGEDATAQAPSGRLTEIIASALGPAAEAARARWPDDTDEIQALTDAMVRLLTGVPLRSDGQLTIKSLAEEAGLRRNKLTHKHTGLKDLFYALVRAQNIRPKDTERLQQERDELAEALKKARRERNELREEVKRLVRIIHVLEVENDNLKTTSGARGGTVRVLPQRSAPPPPQR
;
A
#
# COMPACT_ATOMS: atom_id res chain seq x y z
N MET A 1 -15.55 -4.34 -42.73
CA MET A 1 -16.58 -5.19 -42.09
C MET A 1 -15.90 -6.47 -41.66
N THR A 2 -15.53 -6.55 -40.39
CA THR A 2 -15.52 -7.77 -39.56
C THR A 2 -15.46 -7.26 -38.13
N ASP A 3 -16.49 -7.61 -37.39
CA ASP A 3 -16.75 -7.30 -35.99
C ASP A 3 -15.64 -7.77 -35.04
N SER A 4 -15.66 -7.13 -33.87
CA SER A 4 -14.90 -7.39 -32.64
C SER A 4 -15.02 -8.87 -32.17
N PRO A 5 -14.14 -9.34 -31.26
CA PRO A 5 -14.51 -9.13 -29.86
C PRO A 5 -13.36 -8.76 -28.92
N ALA A 6 -13.77 -8.13 -27.83
CA ALA A 6 -13.04 -7.69 -26.65
C ALA A 6 -12.05 -8.72 -26.07
N PRO A 7 -10.95 -8.28 -25.43
CA PRO A 7 -10.26 -9.12 -24.47
C PRO A 7 -11.14 -9.26 -23.22
N ALA A 8 -11.39 -10.53 -22.87
CA ALA A 8 -12.07 -10.92 -21.66
C ALA A 8 -11.32 -10.40 -20.43
N GLU A 9 -12.01 -9.53 -19.68
CA GLU A 9 -11.85 -9.33 -18.25
C GLU A 9 -12.03 -10.69 -17.55
N ALA A 10 -10.94 -11.33 -17.13
CA ALA A 10 -10.98 -12.45 -16.20
C ALA A 10 -9.63 -12.59 -15.49
N GLY A 11 -9.62 -12.27 -14.21
CA GLY A 11 -8.48 -12.56 -13.34
C GLY A 11 -8.23 -11.61 -12.16
N GLU A 12 -9.20 -10.80 -11.72
CA GLU A 12 -9.17 -10.19 -10.38
C GLU A 12 -9.52 -11.24 -9.29
N ASP A 13 -8.83 -12.37 -9.29
CA ASP A 13 -8.84 -13.35 -8.18
C ASP A 13 -7.54 -13.21 -7.39
N ALA A 14 -7.42 -12.08 -6.69
CA ALA A 14 -6.40 -11.90 -5.67
C ALA A 14 -6.98 -11.06 -4.54
N THR A 15 -7.93 -11.65 -3.82
CA THR A 15 -8.24 -11.42 -2.40
C THR A 15 -7.47 -10.28 -1.72
N ALA A 16 -7.75 -9.05 -2.12
CA ALA A 16 -7.48 -7.86 -1.35
C ALA A 16 -8.60 -7.75 -0.31
N GLN A 17 -8.71 -8.77 0.55
CA GLN A 17 -9.44 -8.66 1.80
C GLN A 17 -8.92 -7.38 2.44
N ALA A 18 -9.79 -6.36 2.55
CA ALA A 18 -9.40 -5.07 3.10
C ALA A 18 -8.60 -5.30 4.38
N PRO A 19 -7.55 -4.53 4.68
CA PRO A 19 -6.68 -4.76 5.84
C PRO A 19 -7.49 -4.93 7.14
N SER A 20 -8.62 -4.24 7.24
CA SER A 20 -9.60 -4.37 8.33
C SER A 20 -10.24 -5.75 8.44
N GLY A 21 -10.53 -6.44 7.33
CA GLY A 21 -11.14 -7.78 7.29
C GLY A 21 -10.21 -8.87 7.80
N ARG A 22 -8.93 -8.83 7.45
CA ARG A 22 -7.94 -9.75 8.03
C ARG A 22 -7.72 -9.49 9.52
N LEU A 23 -7.74 -8.23 9.94
CA LEU A 23 -7.64 -7.88 11.36
C LEU A 23 -8.86 -8.36 12.16
N THR A 24 -10.07 -8.26 11.61
CA THR A 24 -11.28 -8.83 12.24
C THR A 24 -11.17 -10.33 12.43
N GLU A 25 -10.68 -11.07 11.43
CA GLU A 25 -10.51 -12.52 11.50
C GLU A 25 -9.47 -12.94 12.54
N ILE A 26 -8.31 -12.27 12.56
CA ILE A 26 -7.24 -12.56 13.53
C ILE A 26 -7.72 -12.29 14.96
N ILE A 27 -8.36 -11.14 15.19
CA ILE A 27 -8.85 -10.75 16.51
C ILE A 27 -9.98 -11.69 16.97
N ALA A 28 -10.92 -12.04 16.08
CA ALA A 28 -11.97 -13.00 16.38
C ALA A 28 -11.41 -14.38 16.72
N SER A 29 -10.42 -14.86 15.96
CA SER A 29 -9.74 -16.14 16.22
C SER A 29 -9.01 -16.13 17.57
N ALA A 30 -8.38 -15.02 17.94
CA ALA A 30 -7.67 -14.89 19.22
C ALA A 30 -8.63 -14.79 20.42
N LEU A 31 -9.83 -14.22 20.23
CA LEU A 31 -10.88 -14.13 21.24
C LEU A 31 -11.66 -15.44 21.43
N GLY A 32 -11.66 -16.34 20.44
CA GLY A 32 -12.39 -17.61 20.46
C GLY A 32 -12.20 -18.45 21.73
N PRO A 33 -10.95 -18.75 22.16
CA PRO A 33 -10.71 -19.54 23.38
C PRO A 33 -11.24 -18.86 24.66
N ALA A 34 -11.20 -17.52 24.72
CA ALA A 34 -11.72 -16.78 25.86
C ALA A 34 -13.26 -16.75 25.87
N ALA A 35 -13.87 -16.68 24.70
CA ALA A 35 -15.32 -16.80 24.54
C ALA A 35 -15.82 -18.18 24.97
N GLU A 36 -15.11 -19.24 24.58
CA GLU A 36 -15.42 -20.62 24.95
C GLU A 36 -15.29 -20.85 26.45
N ALA A 37 -14.21 -20.36 27.07
CA ALA A 37 -14.02 -20.42 28.52
C ALA A 37 -15.13 -19.67 29.30
N ALA A 38 -15.58 -18.52 28.79
CA ALA A 38 -16.67 -17.77 29.39
C ALA A 38 -18.02 -18.52 29.26
N ARG A 39 -18.28 -19.15 28.11
CA ARG A 39 -19.49 -19.98 27.89
C ARG A 39 -19.53 -21.19 28.82
N ALA A 40 -18.39 -21.86 29.01
CA ALA A 40 -18.30 -22.98 29.94
C ALA A 40 -18.56 -22.57 31.41
N ARG A 41 -18.23 -21.32 31.76
CA ARG A 41 -18.47 -20.75 33.10
C ARG A 41 -19.92 -20.34 33.33
N TRP A 42 -20.63 -19.88 32.29
CA TRP A 42 -22.02 -19.43 32.33
C TRP A 42 -22.81 -19.92 31.10
N PRO A 43 -23.23 -21.20 31.09
CA PRO A 43 -23.88 -21.81 29.92
C PRO A 43 -25.21 -21.14 29.54
N ASP A 44 -25.96 -20.62 30.52
CA ASP A 44 -27.24 -19.94 30.30
C ASP A 44 -27.11 -18.56 29.61
N ASP A 45 -25.93 -17.94 29.67
CA ASP A 45 -25.67 -16.60 29.12
C ASP A 45 -24.87 -16.67 27.79
N THR A 46 -24.91 -17.80 27.08
CA THR A 46 -24.11 -18.05 25.85
C THR A 46 -24.33 -17.00 24.76
N ASP A 47 -25.57 -16.57 24.55
CA ASP A 47 -25.92 -15.52 23.58
C ASP A 47 -25.39 -14.15 24.00
N GLU A 48 -25.44 -13.83 25.30
CA GLU A 48 -24.88 -12.58 25.84
C GLU A 48 -23.36 -12.54 25.66
N ILE A 49 -22.69 -13.68 25.91
CA ILE A 49 -21.23 -13.82 25.76
C ILE A 49 -20.85 -13.65 24.29
N GLN A 50 -21.60 -14.24 23.37
CA GLN A 50 -21.36 -14.11 21.94
C GLN A 50 -21.55 -12.66 21.45
N ALA A 51 -22.66 -12.02 21.85
CA ALA A 51 -22.90 -10.63 21.53
C ALA A 51 -21.79 -9.71 22.06
N LEU A 52 -21.28 -9.99 23.26
CA LEU A 52 -20.20 -9.24 23.87
C LEU A 52 -18.86 -9.46 23.13
N THR A 53 -18.51 -10.69 22.77
CA THR A 53 -17.27 -10.98 22.05
C THR A 53 -17.28 -10.39 20.65
N ASP A 54 -18.41 -10.44 19.96
CA ASP A 54 -18.56 -9.83 18.63
C ASP A 54 -18.46 -8.30 18.72
N ALA A 55 -19.06 -7.70 19.75
CA ALA A 55 -18.91 -6.27 20.04
C ALA A 55 -17.45 -5.89 20.34
N MET A 56 -16.70 -6.73 21.06
CA MET A 56 -15.27 -6.51 21.30
C MET A 56 -14.47 -6.53 20.01
N VAL A 57 -14.72 -7.50 19.11
CA VAL A 57 -14.04 -7.56 17.80
C VAL A 57 -14.32 -6.29 17.00
N ARG A 58 -15.59 -5.86 16.93
CA ARG A 58 -16.00 -4.64 16.20
C ARG A 58 -15.35 -3.37 16.76
N LEU A 59 -15.34 -3.21 18.08
CA LEU A 59 -14.73 -2.05 18.73
C LEU A 59 -13.21 -2.02 18.56
N LEU A 60 -12.54 -3.17 18.74
CA LEU A 60 -11.08 -3.27 18.62
C LEU A 60 -10.57 -3.10 17.18
N THR A 61 -11.45 -3.32 16.19
CA THR A 61 -11.15 -3.15 14.76
C THR A 61 -11.59 -1.79 14.21
N GLY A 62 -12.27 -0.98 15.02
CA GLY A 62 -12.70 0.37 14.65
C GLY A 62 -13.94 0.41 13.75
N VAL A 63 -14.76 -0.65 13.75
CA VAL A 63 -16.02 -0.72 12.97
C VAL A 63 -17.23 -0.90 13.91
N PRO A 64 -17.52 0.07 14.80
CA PRO A 64 -18.69 0.03 15.67
C PRO A 64 -19.98 0.17 14.85
N LEU A 65 -21.05 -0.54 15.25
CA LEU A 65 -22.36 -0.47 14.59
C LEU A 65 -23.40 0.30 15.40
N ARG A 66 -23.29 0.28 16.74
CA ARG A 66 -24.32 0.80 17.65
C ARG A 66 -23.78 1.80 18.67
N SER A 67 -22.46 1.90 18.79
CA SER A 67 -21.77 2.75 19.76
C SER A 67 -20.96 3.87 19.13
N ASP A 68 -20.49 4.79 19.96
CA ASP A 68 -19.60 5.92 19.62
C ASP A 68 -18.16 5.50 19.27
N GLY A 69 -17.87 4.19 19.26
CA GLY A 69 -16.55 3.64 18.95
C GLY A 69 -15.49 3.84 20.04
N GLN A 70 -15.86 4.38 21.20
CA GLN A 70 -14.90 4.56 22.28
C GLN A 70 -14.56 3.21 22.93
N LEU A 71 -13.29 3.00 23.31
CA LEU A 71 -12.85 1.77 23.97
C LEU A 71 -13.20 1.77 25.47
N THR A 72 -14.48 1.98 25.79
CA THR A 72 -15.01 2.02 27.16
C THR A 72 -16.03 0.91 27.40
N ILE A 73 -16.25 0.55 28.68
CA ILE A 73 -17.30 -0.41 29.07
C ILE A 73 -18.68 0.07 28.62
N LYS A 74 -18.93 1.37 28.66
CA LYS A 74 -20.23 1.93 28.26
C LYS A 74 -20.49 1.64 26.79
N SER A 75 -19.52 1.99 25.94
CA SER A 75 -19.58 1.76 24.50
C SER A 75 -19.63 0.27 24.16
N LEU A 76 -18.91 -0.59 24.89
CA LEU A 76 -18.99 -2.03 24.74
C LEU A 76 -20.38 -2.60 25.08
N ALA A 77 -20.98 -2.13 26.17
CA ALA A 77 -22.32 -2.54 26.56
C ALA A 77 -23.37 -2.08 25.53
N GLU A 78 -23.25 -0.85 25.04
CA GLU A 78 -24.10 -0.29 23.98
C GLU A 78 -23.94 -1.06 22.66
N GLU A 79 -22.71 -1.40 22.28
CA GLU A 79 -22.40 -2.17 21.07
C GLU A 79 -22.93 -3.61 21.13
N ALA A 80 -22.86 -4.24 22.30
CA ALA A 80 -23.42 -5.57 22.56
C ALA A 80 -24.95 -5.56 22.79
N GLY A 81 -25.57 -4.38 22.93
CA GLY A 81 -26.99 -4.25 23.28
C GLY A 81 -27.33 -4.70 24.71
N LEU A 82 -26.35 -4.72 25.61
CA LEU A 82 -26.47 -5.18 26.99
C LEU A 82 -26.44 -4.01 27.98
N ARG A 83 -26.98 -4.23 29.18
CA ARG A 83 -26.85 -3.25 30.28
C ARG A 83 -25.45 -3.33 30.89
N ARG A 84 -24.83 -2.18 31.18
CA ARG A 84 -23.51 -2.08 31.85
C ARG A 84 -23.37 -2.96 33.09
N ASN A 85 -24.44 -3.11 33.89
CA ASN A 85 -24.44 -3.92 35.11
C ASN A 85 -24.07 -5.40 34.84
N LYS A 86 -24.37 -5.92 33.66
CA LYS A 86 -24.01 -7.29 33.27
C LYS A 86 -22.49 -7.45 33.21
N LEU A 87 -21.76 -6.49 32.65
CA LEU A 87 -20.30 -6.50 32.57
C LEU A 87 -19.61 -6.28 33.92
N THR A 88 -20.28 -5.61 34.87
CA THR A 88 -19.68 -5.33 36.19
C THR A 88 -19.99 -6.38 37.25
N HIS A 89 -21.06 -7.17 37.10
CA HIS A 89 -21.50 -8.14 38.12
C HIS A 89 -21.52 -9.59 37.64
N LYS A 90 -21.87 -9.87 36.38
CA LYS A 90 -21.91 -11.22 35.83
C LYS A 90 -20.65 -11.54 35.04
N HIS A 91 -20.34 -10.73 34.03
CA HIS A 91 -19.30 -10.96 33.03
C HIS A 91 -18.00 -10.21 33.37
N THR A 92 -17.55 -10.28 34.62
CA THR A 92 -16.36 -9.55 35.09
C THR A 92 -15.08 -9.98 34.39
N GLY A 93 -14.93 -11.27 34.07
CA GLY A 93 -13.77 -11.78 33.32
C GLY A 93 -13.67 -11.20 31.90
N LEU A 94 -14.81 -11.01 31.22
CA LEU A 94 -14.83 -10.41 29.88
C LEU A 94 -14.53 -8.91 29.93
N LYS A 95 -14.96 -8.22 30.99
CA LYS A 95 -14.55 -6.84 31.26
C LYS A 95 -13.03 -6.72 31.45
N ASP A 96 -12.44 -7.62 32.24
CA ASP A 96 -11.00 -7.58 32.52
C ASP A 96 -10.18 -7.92 31.26
N LEU A 97 -10.66 -8.88 30.45
CA LEU A 97 -10.12 -9.17 29.13
C LEU A 97 -10.18 -7.95 28.21
N PHE A 98 -11.33 -7.29 28.13
CA PHE A 98 -11.48 -6.07 27.32
C PHE A 98 -10.47 -5.00 27.73
N TYR A 99 -10.31 -4.73 29.02
CA TYR A 99 -9.30 -3.78 29.48
C TYR A 99 -7.86 -4.24 29.20
N ALA A 100 -7.57 -5.54 29.29
CA ALA A 100 -6.26 -6.07 28.94
C ALA A 100 -5.95 -5.85 27.44
N LEU A 101 -6.94 -6.07 26.57
CA LEU A 101 -6.82 -5.84 25.13
C LEU A 101 -6.68 -4.35 24.80
N VAL A 102 -7.46 -3.48 25.44
CA VAL A 102 -7.35 -2.02 25.27
C VAL A 102 -5.97 -1.53 25.74
N ARG A 103 -5.46 -2.05 26.86
CA ARG A 103 -4.09 -1.74 27.29
C ARG A 103 -3.06 -2.28 26.30
N ALA A 104 -3.22 -3.49 25.77
CA ALA A 104 -2.30 -4.06 24.78
C ALA A 104 -2.29 -3.25 23.47
N GLN A 105 -3.44 -2.73 23.01
CA GLN A 105 -3.49 -1.81 21.87
C GLN A 105 -2.84 -0.46 22.18
N ASN A 106 -3.03 0.06 23.39
CA ASN A 106 -2.52 1.37 23.79
C ASN A 106 -1.05 1.35 24.24
N ILE A 107 -0.47 0.16 24.47
CA ILE A 107 0.98 -0.04 24.52
C ILE A 107 1.45 0.08 23.07
N ARG A 108 1.62 1.32 22.63
CA ARG A 108 2.28 1.67 21.37
C ARG A 108 3.69 1.08 21.44
N PRO A 109 4.02 0.02 20.69
CA PRO A 109 5.36 -0.51 20.66
C PRO A 109 6.27 0.63 20.19
N LYS A 110 7.42 0.85 20.84
CA LYS A 110 8.43 1.84 20.40
C LYS A 110 8.81 1.67 18.92
N ASP A 111 8.62 0.47 18.39
CA ASP A 111 8.85 0.11 17.00
C ASP A 111 7.84 0.75 16.04
N THR A 112 6.65 1.16 16.48
CA THR A 112 5.67 1.83 15.60
C THR A 112 6.10 3.22 15.17
N GLU A 113 6.82 3.95 16.02
CA GLU A 113 7.40 5.25 15.64
C GLU A 113 8.55 5.07 14.65
N ARG A 114 9.39 4.05 14.87
CA ARG A 114 10.46 3.67 13.92
C ARG A 114 9.89 3.23 12.58
N LEU A 115 8.87 2.37 12.58
CA LEU A 115 8.18 1.92 11.36
C LEU A 115 7.49 3.06 10.62
N GLN A 116 6.95 4.05 11.34
CA GLN A 116 6.40 5.26 10.72
C GLN A 116 7.51 6.11 10.08
N GLN A 117 8.63 6.29 10.78
CA GLN A 117 9.81 6.99 10.23
C GLN A 117 10.35 6.27 8.99
N GLU A 118 10.55 4.96 9.04
CA GLU A 118 11.00 4.15 7.91
C GLU A 118 10.03 4.24 6.73
N ARG A 119 8.71 4.20 6.99
CA ARG A 119 7.70 4.40 5.95
C ARG A 119 7.84 5.77 5.29
N ASP A 120 8.03 6.82 6.08
CA ASP A 120 8.14 8.19 5.58
C ASP A 120 9.43 8.39 4.78
N GLU A 121 10.54 7.82 5.24
CA GLU A 121 11.81 7.77 4.52
C GLU A 121 11.68 7.04 3.18
N LEU A 122 11.06 5.85 3.18
CA LEU A 122 10.82 5.09 1.96
C LEU A 122 9.88 5.82 1.00
N ALA A 123 8.85 6.50 1.51
CA ALA A 123 7.93 7.28 0.71
C ALA A 123 8.63 8.47 0.02
N GLU A 124 9.50 9.18 0.72
CA GLU A 124 10.30 10.27 0.13
C GLU A 124 11.35 9.75 -0.85
N ALA A 125 12.00 8.62 -0.57
CA ALA A 125 12.91 7.96 -1.51
C ALA A 125 12.19 7.57 -2.81
N LEU A 126 10.98 7.00 -2.71
CA LEU A 126 10.16 6.62 -3.86
C LEU A 126 9.75 7.86 -4.67
N LYS A 127 9.35 8.94 -4.00
CA LYS A 127 9.03 10.22 -4.64
C LYS A 127 10.24 10.80 -5.38
N LYS A 128 11.44 10.72 -4.80
CA LYS A 128 12.69 11.14 -5.44
C LYS A 128 12.99 10.31 -6.69
N ALA A 129 12.96 8.98 -6.57
CA ALA A 129 13.19 8.09 -7.71
C ALA A 129 12.17 8.31 -8.84
N ARG A 130 10.90 8.58 -8.51
CA ARG A 130 9.88 8.93 -9.51
C ARG A 130 10.18 10.24 -10.24
N ARG A 131 10.68 11.26 -9.54
CA ARG A 131 11.10 12.53 -10.16
C ARG A 131 12.26 12.31 -11.12
N GLU A 132 13.33 11.67 -10.66
CA GLU A 132 14.52 11.37 -11.48
C GLU A 132 14.15 10.57 -12.73
N ARG A 133 13.31 9.53 -12.59
CA ARG A 133 12.82 8.76 -13.74
C ARG A 133 12.05 9.62 -14.74
N ASN A 134 11.23 10.55 -14.26
CA ASN A 134 10.45 11.42 -15.14
C ASN A 134 11.37 12.43 -15.85
N GLU A 135 12.35 13.00 -15.14
CA GLU A 135 13.36 13.91 -15.73
C GLU A 135 14.16 13.22 -16.83
N LEU A 136 14.70 12.01 -16.56
CA LEU A 136 15.41 11.21 -17.55
C LEU A 136 14.53 10.88 -18.76
N ARG A 137 13.24 10.59 -18.55
CA ARG A 137 12.31 10.35 -19.66
C ARG A 137 12.11 11.59 -20.54
N GLU A 138 12.01 12.77 -19.94
CA GLU A 138 11.90 14.02 -20.70
C GLU A 138 13.20 14.37 -21.43
N GLU A 139 14.35 14.08 -20.82
CA GLU A 139 15.66 14.26 -21.47
C GLU A 139 15.82 13.33 -22.67
N VAL A 140 15.48 12.04 -22.53
CA VAL A 140 15.49 11.09 -23.64
C VAL A 140 14.57 11.56 -24.77
N LYS A 141 13.35 12.02 -24.47
CA LYS A 141 12.45 12.57 -25.50
C LYS A 141 13.06 13.78 -26.22
N ARG A 142 13.73 14.67 -25.49
CA ARG A 142 14.41 15.84 -26.06
C ARG A 142 15.54 15.42 -27.00
N LEU A 143 16.38 14.46 -26.58
CA LEU A 143 17.47 13.92 -27.40
C LEU A 143 16.93 13.25 -28.67
N VAL A 144 15.89 12.43 -28.56
CA VAL A 144 15.22 11.82 -29.73
C VAL A 144 14.73 12.89 -30.70
N ARG A 145 14.13 13.97 -30.21
CA ARG A 145 13.69 15.10 -31.06
C ARG A 145 14.87 15.79 -31.76
N ILE A 146 15.98 16.00 -31.06
CA ILE A 146 17.19 16.62 -31.64
C ILE A 146 17.77 15.71 -32.73
N ILE A 147 17.91 14.41 -32.45
CA ILE A 147 18.38 13.42 -33.43
C ILE A 147 17.52 13.46 -34.68
N HIS A 148 16.19 13.46 -34.53
CA HIS A 148 15.28 13.53 -35.67
C HIS A 148 15.46 14.80 -36.51
N VAL A 149 15.63 15.96 -35.87
CA VAL A 149 15.91 17.22 -36.60
C VAL A 149 17.24 17.13 -37.35
N LEU A 150 18.29 16.62 -36.71
CA LEU A 150 19.61 16.45 -37.33
C LEU A 150 19.59 15.46 -38.50
N GLU A 151 18.82 14.38 -38.39
CA GLU A 151 18.62 13.42 -39.49
C GLU A 151 17.98 14.11 -40.70
N VAL A 152 16.90 14.86 -40.48
CA VAL A 152 16.20 15.61 -41.55
C VAL A 152 17.13 16.65 -42.18
N GLU A 153 17.89 17.41 -41.39
CA GLU A 153 18.86 18.38 -41.90
C GLU A 153 19.96 17.71 -42.72
N ASN A 154 20.49 16.57 -42.26
CA ASN A 154 21.53 15.82 -42.96
C ASN A 154 21.03 15.30 -44.31
N ASP A 155 19.82 14.74 -44.36
CA ASP A 155 19.20 14.26 -45.58
C ASP A 155 18.94 15.40 -46.58
N ASN A 156 18.52 16.58 -46.10
CA ASN A 156 18.35 17.77 -46.94
C ASN A 156 19.70 18.28 -47.51
N LEU A 157 20.77 18.24 -46.72
CA LEU A 157 22.11 18.61 -47.18
C LEU A 157 22.65 17.64 -48.22
N LYS A 158 22.46 16.32 -48.04
CA LYS A 158 22.85 15.30 -49.01
C LYS A 158 22.10 15.45 -50.34
N THR A 159 20.79 15.64 -50.29
CA THR A 159 19.96 15.84 -51.49
C THR A 159 20.33 17.14 -52.22
N THR A 160 20.52 18.24 -51.50
CA THR A 160 20.93 19.53 -52.10
C THR A 160 22.34 19.47 -52.70
N SER A 161 23.29 18.80 -52.02
CA SER A 161 24.67 18.63 -52.51
C SER A 161 24.75 17.70 -53.72
N GLY A 162 23.96 16.62 -53.72
CA GLY A 162 23.80 15.71 -54.85
C GLY A 162 23.15 16.37 -56.06
N ALA A 163 22.12 17.20 -55.84
CA ALA A 163 21.45 17.97 -56.90
C ALA A 163 22.36 19.05 -57.52
N ARG A 164 23.32 19.59 -56.75
CA ARG A 164 24.32 20.57 -57.24
C ARG A 164 25.58 19.93 -57.83
N GLY A 165 25.66 18.60 -57.93
CA GLY A 165 26.82 17.90 -58.51
C GLY A 165 28.12 18.04 -57.70
N GLY A 166 28.03 18.43 -56.42
CA GLY A 166 29.21 18.66 -55.58
C GLY A 166 29.78 17.35 -55.04
N THR A 167 30.90 16.90 -55.58
CA THR A 167 31.62 15.71 -55.09
C THR A 167 32.17 15.96 -53.68
N VAL A 168 31.55 15.36 -52.67
CA VAL A 168 32.06 15.38 -51.28
C VAL A 168 33.27 14.44 -51.20
N ARG A 169 34.48 14.98 -51.03
CA ARG A 169 35.73 14.21 -50.89
C ARG A 169 36.19 14.26 -49.42
N VAL A 170 36.35 13.08 -48.81
CA VAL A 170 36.88 12.96 -47.44
C VAL A 170 38.32 13.46 -47.40
N LEU A 171 38.60 14.44 -46.53
CA LEU A 171 39.96 14.94 -46.31
C LEU A 171 40.75 13.91 -45.47
N PRO A 172 41.93 13.44 -45.91
CA PRO A 172 42.71 12.50 -45.12
C PRO A 172 43.18 13.16 -43.82
N GLN A 173 42.89 12.52 -42.69
CA GLN A 173 43.39 12.87 -41.37
C GLN A 173 44.92 12.83 -41.41
N ARG A 174 45.57 13.94 -41.05
CA ARG A 174 47.02 14.07 -41.10
C ARG A 174 47.64 13.19 -40.00
N SER A 175 48.18 12.04 -40.38
CA SER A 175 48.97 11.19 -39.47
C SER A 175 50.10 12.02 -38.87
N ALA A 176 50.18 12.07 -37.54
CA ALA A 176 51.25 12.76 -36.83
C ALA A 176 52.62 12.17 -37.24
N PRO A 177 53.66 13.00 -37.44
CA PRO A 177 54.98 12.51 -37.81
C PRO A 177 55.56 11.66 -36.66
N PRO A 178 56.29 10.56 -36.97
CA PRO A 178 56.86 9.69 -35.96
C PRO A 178 57.90 10.46 -35.12
N PRO A 179 57.99 10.18 -33.80
CA PRO A 179 58.92 10.88 -32.92
C PRO A 179 60.39 10.58 -33.29
N PRO A 180 61.31 11.54 -33.09
CA PRO A 180 62.71 11.38 -33.44
C PRO A 180 63.35 10.27 -32.59
N GLN A 181 64.00 9.33 -33.27
CA GLN A 181 64.81 8.29 -32.63
C GLN A 181 66.07 8.96 -32.07
N ARG A 182 66.32 8.77 -30.77
CA ARG A 182 67.52 9.20 -30.07
C ARG A 182 68.66 8.21 -30.29
#